data_AF-A0AAU7UR65-F1
#
_entry.id   AF-A0AAU7UR65-F1
#
_cell.length_a   1.000
_cell.length_b   1.000
_cell.length_c   1.000
_cell.angle_alpha   90.00
_cell.angle_beta   90.00
_cell.angle_gamma   90.00
#
_symmetry.space_group_name_H-M   'P 1'
#
loop_
_entity.id
_entity.type
_entity.pdbx_description
1 polymer ?
#
loop_
_entity_poly.entity_id
_entity_poly.type
_entity_poly.pdbx_seq_one_letter_code
_entity_poly.pdbx_strand_id
1 'polypeptide(L)'
;MRPEPPSRIPESQFQTFDIPAPTIHAWPKDWAVIGKPAAFWTDADTSYIDMTLLTYSVTVKVTPEKYYWDFGDDTGGTTSKSGSKPRPGDEPQIGHDYQKTGAKTVSMTATFSGEFSVDGGPWLPIDGFAHVASNEISIDVYRFHRYLVDEDCYMNPQGPDCN
;
A
#
# COMPACT_ATOMS: atom_id res chain seq x y z
N MET A 1 -41.03 22.70 -1.98
CA MET A 1 -39.96 23.14 -1.05
C MET A 1 -38.78 22.21 -1.23
N ARG A 2 -37.54 22.73 -1.24
CA ARG A 2 -36.34 21.88 -1.25
C ARG A 2 -36.23 21.20 0.12
N PRO A 3 -35.87 19.90 0.21
CA PRO A 3 -35.61 19.27 1.51
C PRO A 3 -34.47 19.99 2.24
N GLU A 4 -34.36 19.81 3.56
CA GLU A 4 -33.22 20.35 4.31
C GLU A 4 -31.88 19.76 3.80
N PRO A 5 -30.78 20.53 3.85
CA PRO A 5 -29.47 20.02 3.46
C PRO A 5 -29.03 18.87 4.35
N PRO A 6 -28.32 17.87 3.79
CA PRO A 6 -27.72 16.83 4.62
C PRO A 6 -26.75 17.45 5.61
N SER A 7 -26.93 17.15 6.90
CA SER A 7 -26.08 17.63 8.00
C SER A 7 -25.16 16.53 8.55
N ARG A 8 -25.30 15.30 8.07
CA ARG A 8 -24.54 14.13 8.50
C ARG A 8 -24.47 13.08 7.39
N ILE A 9 -23.32 12.41 7.27
CA ILE A 9 -23.15 11.21 6.44
C ILE A 9 -22.71 10.07 7.39
N PRO A 10 -23.55 9.05 7.62
CA PRO A 10 -23.19 7.94 8.50
C PRO A 10 -22.06 7.10 7.90
N GLU A 11 -21.27 6.44 8.75
CA GLU A 11 -20.18 5.54 8.36
C GLU A 11 -20.62 4.49 7.33
N SER A 12 -21.80 3.90 7.52
CA SER A 12 -22.34 2.90 6.60
C SER A 12 -22.56 3.41 5.18
N GLN A 13 -22.81 4.72 5.02
CA GLN A 13 -22.89 5.37 3.71
C GLN A 13 -21.51 5.76 3.21
N PHE A 14 -20.61 6.19 4.09
CA PHE A 14 -19.24 6.53 3.71
C PHE A 14 -18.50 5.33 3.12
N GLN A 15 -18.71 4.15 3.71
CA GLN A 15 -18.15 2.88 3.24
C GLN A 15 -18.66 2.46 1.85
N THR A 16 -19.70 3.09 1.31
CA THR A 16 -20.18 2.84 -0.06
C THR A 16 -19.67 3.84 -1.08
N PHE A 17 -18.85 4.81 -0.69
CA PHE A 17 -18.31 5.79 -1.62
C PHE A 17 -17.24 5.16 -2.52
N ASP A 18 -17.24 5.58 -3.78
CA ASP A 18 -16.26 5.15 -4.79
C ASP A 18 -14.94 5.89 -4.58
N ILE A 19 -14.24 5.53 -3.49
CA ILE A 19 -12.91 6.05 -3.19
C ILE A 19 -11.90 5.33 -4.11
N PRO A 20 -11.04 6.07 -4.84
CA PRO A 20 -10.03 5.45 -5.68
C PRO A 20 -9.17 4.44 -4.92
N ALA A 21 -9.04 3.23 -5.49
CA ALA A 21 -8.19 2.20 -4.91
C ALA A 21 -6.72 2.65 -4.92
N PRO A 22 -6.00 2.56 -3.78
CA PRO A 22 -4.57 2.82 -3.76
C PRO A 22 -3.79 1.84 -4.63
N THR A 23 -2.70 2.31 -5.21
CA THR A 23 -1.67 1.45 -5.80
C THR A 23 -0.55 1.23 -4.79
N ILE A 24 -0.05 0.00 -4.70
CA ILE A 24 1.17 -0.36 -3.97
C ILE A 24 2.29 -0.71 -4.92
N HIS A 25 3.51 -0.49 -4.45
CA HIS A 25 4.74 -0.70 -5.18
C HIS A 25 5.78 -1.38 -4.32
N ALA A 26 6.73 -2.05 -4.96
CA ALA A 26 7.85 -2.69 -4.30
C ALA A 26 9.20 -2.31 -4.93
N TRP A 27 10.26 -2.43 -4.13
CA TRP A 27 11.64 -2.43 -4.59
C TRP A 27 12.46 -3.51 -3.86
N PRO A 28 13.03 -4.49 -4.57
CA PRO A 28 12.90 -4.73 -6.02
C PRO A 28 11.45 -4.99 -6.46
N LYS A 29 11.15 -4.79 -7.76
CA LYS A 29 9.76 -4.67 -8.27
C LYS A 29 8.93 -5.95 -8.12
N ASP A 30 9.58 -7.10 -8.17
CA ASP A 30 8.95 -8.41 -8.36
C ASP A 30 9.71 -9.55 -7.66
N TRP A 31 10.79 -9.24 -6.94
CA TRP A 31 11.57 -10.25 -6.24
C TRP A 31 12.13 -9.73 -4.92
N ALA A 32 12.39 -10.66 -4.03
CA ALA A 32 13.09 -10.42 -2.79
C ALA A 32 14.06 -11.56 -2.49
N VAL A 33 14.89 -11.36 -1.48
CA VAL A 33 15.86 -12.35 -1.01
C VAL A 33 15.65 -12.56 0.47
N ILE A 34 15.65 -13.81 0.93
CA ILE A 34 15.50 -14.11 2.36
C ILE A 34 16.53 -13.34 3.20
N GLY A 35 16.09 -12.77 4.31
CA GLY A 35 16.95 -11.99 5.21
C GLY A 35 17.49 -10.68 4.62
N LYS A 36 16.87 -10.17 3.55
CA LYS A 36 17.12 -8.82 3.01
C LYS A 36 15.78 -8.07 2.91
N PRO A 37 15.74 -6.78 3.31
CA PRO A 37 14.51 -6.01 3.28
C PRO A 37 14.10 -5.71 1.83
N ALA A 38 12.89 -6.12 1.48
CA ALA A 38 12.16 -5.57 0.35
C ALA A 38 11.44 -4.29 0.80
N ALA A 39 11.48 -3.25 -0.03
CA ALA A 39 10.84 -1.98 0.25
C ALA A 39 9.44 -1.93 -0.35
N PHE A 40 8.50 -1.30 0.34
CA PHE A 40 7.13 -1.09 -0.12
C PHE A 40 6.71 0.37 0.06
N TRP A 41 5.77 0.84 -0.76
CA TRP A 41 5.11 2.14 -0.59
C TRP A 41 3.80 2.16 -1.37
N THR A 42 2.96 3.16 -1.09
CA THR A 42 1.69 3.40 -1.79
C THR A 42 1.62 4.82 -2.33
N ASP A 43 0.80 5.03 -3.35
CA ASP A 43 0.43 6.34 -3.90
C ASP A 43 -0.86 6.91 -3.30
N ALA A 44 -1.41 6.28 -2.25
CA ALA A 44 -2.58 6.79 -1.54
C ALA A 44 -2.38 8.26 -1.10
N ASP A 45 -3.31 9.12 -1.50
CA ASP A 45 -3.30 10.55 -1.19
C ASP A 45 -4.72 11.07 -0.99
N THR A 46 -4.84 12.31 -0.50
CA THR A 46 -6.12 13.00 -0.39
C THR A 46 -6.81 13.08 -1.74
N SER A 47 -8.09 12.68 -1.78
CA SER A 47 -8.91 12.69 -2.99
C SER A 47 -10.23 13.43 -2.76
N TYR A 48 -10.82 13.93 -3.84
CA TYR A 48 -12.09 14.62 -3.82
C TYR A 48 -13.10 13.88 -4.69
N ILE A 49 -14.31 13.67 -4.18
CA ILE A 49 -15.41 12.98 -4.84
C ILE A 49 -16.58 13.96 -4.92
N ASP A 50 -16.98 14.32 -6.13
CA ASP A 50 -18.18 15.12 -6.35
C ASP A 50 -19.38 14.19 -6.58
N MET A 51 -20.45 14.45 -5.84
CA MET A 51 -21.69 13.68 -5.93
C MET A 51 -22.92 14.55 -5.73
N THR A 52 -24.08 13.97 -6.02
CA THR A 52 -25.37 14.59 -5.71
C THR A 52 -26.09 13.76 -4.66
N LEU A 53 -26.39 14.37 -3.51
CA LEU A 53 -27.24 13.78 -2.48
C LEU A 53 -28.57 14.53 -2.45
N LEU A 54 -29.66 13.85 -2.77
CA LEU A 54 -30.98 14.45 -2.99
C LEU A 54 -30.93 15.51 -4.11
N THR A 55 -31.05 16.79 -3.75
CA THR A 55 -31.00 17.94 -4.68
C THR A 55 -29.77 18.83 -4.42
N TYR A 56 -28.79 18.33 -3.66
CA TYR A 56 -27.62 19.08 -3.21
C TYR A 56 -26.36 18.60 -3.92
N SER A 57 -25.53 19.55 -4.34
CA SER A 57 -24.16 19.25 -4.77
C SER A 57 -23.31 18.99 -3.53
N VAL A 58 -22.70 17.82 -3.44
CA VAL A 58 -21.87 17.45 -2.30
C VAL A 58 -20.47 17.10 -2.80
N THR A 59 -19.47 17.79 -2.28
CA THR A 59 -18.07 17.42 -2.48
C THR A 59 -17.58 16.74 -1.22
N VAL A 60 -16.99 15.56 -1.37
CA VAL A 60 -16.41 14.78 -0.28
C VAL A 60 -14.89 14.80 -0.44
N LYS A 61 -14.18 15.16 0.61
CA LYS A 61 -12.73 15.07 0.71
C LYS A 61 -12.39 13.86 1.56
N VAL A 62 -11.62 12.92 1.01
CA VAL A 62 -11.15 11.74 1.72
C VAL A 62 -9.65 11.84 1.95
N THR A 63 -9.19 11.51 3.16
CA THR A 63 -7.77 11.61 3.55
C THR A 63 -7.31 10.27 4.13
N PRO A 64 -6.21 9.67 3.61
CA PRO A 64 -5.71 8.42 4.15
C PRO A 64 -5.02 8.64 5.51
N GLU A 65 -5.35 7.79 6.47
CA GLU A 65 -4.86 7.88 7.86
C GLU A 65 -3.91 6.73 8.21
N LYS A 66 -4.19 5.52 7.71
CA LYS A 66 -3.46 4.28 8.03
C LYS A 66 -3.44 3.33 6.85
N TYR A 67 -2.38 2.54 6.79
CA TYR A 67 -2.16 1.50 5.78
C TYR A 67 -1.88 0.17 6.48
N TYR A 68 -2.72 -0.82 6.24
CA TYR A 68 -2.61 -2.18 6.76
C TYR A 68 -2.02 -3.08 5.69
N TRP A 69 -0.78 -3.48 5.85
CA TRP A 69 -0.03 -4.29 4.90
C TRP A 69 -0.17 -5.78 5.22
N ASP A 70 -0.36 -6.58 4.18
CA ASP A 70 -0.19 -8.03 4.18
C ASP A 70 0.92 -8.38 3.17
N PHE A 71 2.00 -8.99 3.65
CA PHE A 71 3.16 -9.30 2.80
C PHE A 71 3.09 -10.68 2.14
N GLY A 72 2.02 -11.45 2.34
CA GLY A 72 1.78 -12.74 1.69
C GLY A 72 2.53 -13.92 2.30
N ASP A 73 3.11 -13.75 3.49
CA ASP A 73 3.81 -14.79 4.26
C ASP A 73 3.27 -14.98 5.68
N ASP A 74 1.97 -14.71 5.86
CA ASP A 74 1.26 -14.71 7.16
C ASP A 74 1.75 -13.61 8.12
N THR A 75 2.45 -12.60 7.59
CA THR A 75 2.91 -11.44 8.34
C THR A 75 2.44 -10.13 7.68
N GLY A 76 2.44 -9.07 8.48
CA GLY A 76 1.93 -7.77 8.06
C GLY A 76 2.28 -6.69 9.06
N GLY A 77 1.80 -5.48 8.82
CA GLY A 77 2.07 -4.34 9.66
C GLY A 77 1.15 -3.15 9.39
N THR A 78 1.17 -2.17 10.28
CA THR A 78 0.42 -0.93 10.10
C THR A 78 1.37 0.26 10.04
N THR A 79 1.15 1.13 9.07
CA THR A 79 1.92 2.37 8.89
C THR A 79 0.97 3.57 8.79
N SER A 80 1.48 4.75 9.14
CA SER A 80 0.74 6.03 9.06
C SER A 80 1.25 6.94 7.94
N LYS A 81 2.26 6.50 7.19
CA LYS A 81 2.84 7.23 6.05
C LYS A 81 2.84 6.32 4.85
N SER A 82 2.63 6.91 3.66
CA SER A 82 2.57 6.19 2.40
C SER A 82 3.92 5.57 2.00
N GLY A 83 5.02 6.05 2.58
CA GLY A 83 6.36 5.59 2.26
C GLY A 83 6.89 6.25 0.98
N SER A 84 8.04 5.78 0.51
CA SER A 84 8.61 6.19 -0.77
C SER A 84 9.65 5.17 -1.22
N LYS A 85 9.97 5.19 -2.51
CA LYS A 85 11.08 4.39 -3.03
C LYS A 85 12.39 4.80 -2.33
N PRO A 86 13.12 3.87 -1.68
CA PRO A 86 14.38 4.20 -1.05
C PRO A 86 15.43 4.59 -2.10
N ARG A 87 16.35 5.47 -1.73
CA ARG A 87 17.54 5.75 -2.55
C ARG A 87 18.51 4.57 -2.44
N PRO A 88 19.41 4.38 -3.43
CA PRO A 88 20.40 3.31 -3.34
C PRO A 88 21.23 3.42 -2.05
N GLY A 89 21.18 2.37 -1.21
CA GLY A 89 21.91 2.30 0.06
C GLY A 89 21.12 2.74 1.30
N ASP A 90 19.96 3.37 1.13
CA ASP A 90 19.10 3.76 2.26
C ASP A 90 18.24 2.57 2.71
N GLU A 91 17.89 2.56 4.01
CA GLU A 91 16.87 1.65 4.54
C GLU A 91 15.47 2.07 4.05
N PRO A 92 14.58 1.09 3.76
CA PRO A 92 13.22 1.40 3.37
C PRO A 92 12.40 1.96 4.52
N GLN A 93 11.53 2.92 4.23
CA GLN A 93 10.57 3.46 5.21
C GLN A 93 9.52 2.41 5.62
N ILE A 94 9.17 1.52 4.69
CA ILE A 94 8.31 0.36 4.90
C ILE A 94 9.07 -0.82 4.31
N GLY A 95 9.72 -1.58 5.17
CA GLY A 95 10.52 -2.74 4.80
C GLY A 95 9.89 -4.04 5.29
N HIS A 96 10.08 -5.12 4.53
CA HIS A 96 9.74 -6.47 4.98
C HIS A 96 10.85 -7.48 4.70
N ASP A 97 11.16 -8.29 5.70
CA ASP A 97 12.22 -9.30 5.67
C ASP A 97 11.62 -10.70 5.56
N TYR A 98 11.52 -11.21 4.34
CA TYR A 98 11.02 -12.57 4.10
C TYR A 98 11.94 -13.65 4.68
N GLN A 99 11.33 -14.69 5.25
CA GLN A 99 12.04 -15.82 5.88
C GLN A 99 11.95 -17.12 5.08
N LYS A 100 11.04 -17.20 4.11
CA LYS A 100 10.78 -18.40 3.29
C LYS A 100 10.76 -18.03 1.82
N THR A 101 11.34 -18.89 0.99
CA THR A 101 11.31 -18.75 -0.47
C THR A 101 9.93 -19.03 -1.07
N GLY A 102 9.74 -18.63 -2.33
CA GLY A 102 8.52 -18.85 -3.10
C GLY A 102 7.76 -17.56 -3.36
N ALA A 103 6.71 -17.64 -4.18
CA ALA A 103 5.86 -16.51 -4.53
C ALA A 103 5.06 -16.02 -3.33
N LYS A 104 4.98 -14.70 -3.17
CA LYS A 104 4.23 -13.98 -2.13
C LYS A 104 3.33 -12.95 -2.77
N THR A 105 2.05 -12.94 -2.40
CA THR A 105 1.10 -11.92 -2.86
C THR A 105 1.01 -10.84 -1.78
N VAL A 106 1.49 -9.65 -2.10
CA VAL A 106 1.44 -8.49 -1.22
C VAL A 106 0.19 -7.68 -1.53
N SER A 107 -0.51 -7.25 -0.49
CA SER A 107 -1.66 -6.35 -0.57
C SER A 107 -1.66 -5.35 0.58
N MET A 108 -2.49 -4.33 0.48
CA MET A 108 -2.66 -3.33 1.51
C MET A 108 -4.11 -2.86 1.57
N THR A 109 -4.61 -2.54 2.77
CA THR A 109 -5.89 -1.85 2.95
C THR A 109 -5.65 -0.49 3.58
N ALA A 110 -6.09 0.57 2.90
CA ALA A 110 -6.01 1.93 3.39
C ALA A 110 -7.29 2.31 4.15
N THR A 111 -7.12 3.01 5.28
CA THR A 111 -8.22 3.58 6.06
C THR A 111 -8.28 5.07 5.80
N PHE A 112 -9.46 5.57 5.43
CA PHE A 112 -9.71 6.98 5.10
C PHE A 112 -10.64 7.63 6.11
N SER A 113 -10.28 8.83 6.54
CA SER A 113 -11.21 9.81 7.14
C SER A 113 -11.88 10.62 6.03
N GLY A 114 -13.04 11.22 6.34
CA GLY A 114 -13.82 11.96 5.35
C GLY A 114 -14.36 13.29 5.90
N GLU A 115 -14.41 14.30 5.04
CA GLU A 115 -15.13 15.55 5.25
C GLU A 115 -16.05 15.78 4.05
N PHE A 116 -17.22 16.41 4.23
CA PHE A 116 -18.10 16.78 3.14
C PHE A 116 -18.54 18.25 3.20
N SER A 117 -18.76 18.85 2.04
CA SER A 117 -19.28 20.20 1.85
C SER A 117 -20.51 20.16 0.96
N VAL A 118 -21.55 20.90 1.33
CA VAL A 118 -22.86 20.94 0.66
C VAL A 118 -23.05 22.29 -0.01
N ASP A 119 -23.32 22.32 -1.31
CA ASP A 119 -23.50 23.53 -2.13
C ASP A 119 -22.35 24.56 -1.92
N GLY A 120 -21.13 24.10 -1.65
CA GLY A 120 -19.96 24.97 -1.37
C GLY A 120 -19.91 25.58 0.04
N GLY A 121 -20.70 25.06 0.98
CA GLY A 121 -20.72 25.46 2.38
C GLY A 121 -19.50 25.00 3.19
N PRO A 122 -19.55 25.13 4.53
CA PRO A 122 -18.46 24.67 5.40
C PRO A 122 -18.26 23.16 5.32
N TRP A 123 -17.02 22.72 5.54
CA TRP A 123 -16.68 21.30 5.65
C TRP A 123 -17.18 20.74 6.99
N LEU A 124 -17.84 19.59 6.92
CA LEU A 124 -18.31 18.83 8.08
C LEU A 124 -17.65 17.45 8.07
N PRO A 125 -17.28 16.90 9.23
CA PRO A 125 -16.73 15.55 9.30
C PRO A 125 -17.79 14.51 8.92
N ILE A 126 -17.34 13.44 8.25
CA ILE A 126 -18.12 12.22 8.02
C ILE A 126 -17.88 11.29 9.22
N ASP A 127 -18.91 10.55 9.65
CA ASP A 127 -18.75 9.61 10.75
C ASP A 127 -17.92 8.39 10.35
N GLY A 128 -17.04 7.94 11.24
CA GLY A 128 -16.31 6.68 11.09
C GLY A 128 -15.25 6.73 9.97
N PHE A 129 -14.97 5.58 9.39
CA PHE A 129 -13.93 5.43 8.36
C PHE A 129 -14.42 4.60 7.17
N ALA A 130 -13.79 4.85 6.03
CA ALA A 130 -13.87 3.97 4.86
C ALA A 130 -12.58 3.18 4.70
N HIS A 131 -12.68 1.95 4.21
CA HIS A 131 -11.55 1.05 3.99
C HIS A 131 -11.50 0.62 2.54
N VAL A 132 -10.35 0.77 1.90
CA VAL A 132 -10.19 0.47 0.47
C VAL A 132 -8.96 -0.40 0.29
N ALA A 133 -9.16 -1.56 -0.34
CA ALA A 133 -8.07 -2.46 -0.71
C ALA A 133 -7.28 -1.90 -1.88
N SER A 134 -5.97 -2.12 -1.88
CA SER A 134 -5.09 -1.80 -2.99
C SER A 134 -5.15 -2.85 -4.10
N ASN A 135 -4.38 -2.63 -5.17
CA ASN A 135 -3.97 -3.74 -6.03
C ASN A 135 -3.13 -4.78 -5.25
N GLU A 136 -3.02 -5.96 -5.85
CA GLU A 136 -2.06 -6.99 -5.40
C GLU A 136 -0.80 -6.94 -6.27
N ILE A 137 0.35 -7.23 -5.67
CA ILE A 137 1.62 -7.44 -6.38
C ILE A 137 2.23 -8.79 -5.97
N SER A 138 2.91 -9.46 -6.90
CA SER A 138 3.60 -10.72 -6.62
C SER A 138 5.10 -10.48 -6.44
N ILE A 139 5.66 -11.06 -5.38
CA ILE A 139 7.10 -11.03 -5.05
C ILE A 139 7.63 -12.47 -5.02
N ASP A 140 8.55 -12.79 -5.91
CA ASP A 140 9.27 -14.06 -5.88
C ASP A 140 10.44 -13.99 -4.88
N VAL A 141 10.34 -14.74 -3.79
CA VAL A 141 11.39 -14.75 -2.76
C VAL A 141 12.41 -15.84 -3.04
N TYR A 142 13.65 -15.43 -3.26
CA TYR A 142 14.79 -16.31 -3.50
C TYR A 142 15.69 -16.47 -2.27
N ARG A 143 16.56 -17.46 -2.33
CA ARG A 143 17.70 -17.61 -1.42
C ARG A 143 19.01 -17.50 -2.19
N PHE A 144 20.01 -16.85 -1.60
CA PHE A 144 21.38 -16.94 -2.10
C PHE A 144 22.09 -18.14 -1.48
N HIS A 145 22.89 -18.83 -2.29
CA HIS A 145 23.96 -19.69 -1.80
C HIS A 145 25.28 -18.95 -2.00
N ARG A 146 26.08 -18.86 -0.95
CA ARG A 146 27.46 -18.38 -1.04
C ARG A 146 28.36 -19.60 -1.07
N TYR A 147 29.12 -19.75 -2.13
CA TYR A 147 30.21 -20.71 -2.21
C TYR A 147 31.52 -19.98 -1.94
N LEU A 148 32.36 -20.59 -1.11
CA LEU A 148 33.76 -20.19 -1.01
C LEU A 148 34.49 -20.86 -2.17
N VAL A 149 35.08 -20.05 -3.03
CA VAL A 149 36.01 -20.52 -4.07
C VAL A 149 37.41 -20.21 -3.58
N ASP A 150 38.24 -21.25 -3.45
CA ASP A 150 39.66 -21.08 -3.08
C ASP A 150 40.49 -20.59 -4.28
N GLU A 151 40.03 -20.86 -5.50
CA GLU A 151 40.74 -20.57 -6.75
C GLU A 151 39.76 -20.27 -7.89
N ASP A 152 40.20 -19.53 -8.92
CA ASP A 152 39.39 -19.27 -10.11
C ASP A 152 39.18 -20.53 -10.97
N CYS A 153 38.21 -20.51 -11.89
CA CYS A 153 37.90 -21.67 -12.74
C CYS A 153 39.03 -22.12 -13.67
N TYR A 154 40.03 -21.25 -13.91
CA TYR A 154 41.21 -21.65 -14.68
C TYR A 154 42.13 -22.53 -13.85
N MET A 155 42.23 -22.25 -12.54
CA MET A 155 43.08 -22.98 -11.60
C MET A 155 42.37 -24.19 -10.99
N ASN A 156 41.06 -24.08 -10.71
CA ASN A 156 40.21 -25.18 -10.28
C ASN A 156 38.94 -25.29 -11.16
N PRO A 157 39.02 -26.00 -12.30
CA PRO A 157 37.87 -26.23 -13.18
C PRO A 157 36.74 -27.06 -12.54
N GLN A 158 36.99 -27.70 -11.39
CA GLN A 158 35.98 -28.44 -10.62
C GLN A 158 35.34 -27.57 -9.51
N GLY A 159 35.68 -26.28 -9.47
CA GLY A 159 35.11 -25.33 -8.52
C GLY A 159 33.61 -25.11 -8.72
N PRO A 160 32.88 -24.66 -7.69
CA PRO A 160 31.49 -24.23 -7.81
C PRO A 160 31.30 -23.24 -8.98
N ASP A 161 30.29 -23.48 -9.83
CA ASP A 161 29.92 -22.67 -11.01
C ASP A 161 30.97 -22.57 -12.15
N CYS A 162 31.99 -23.44 -12.17
CA CYS A 162 32.92 -23.57 -13.30
C CYS A 162 32.38 -24.60 -14.31
N ASN A 163 31.87 -24.13 -15.46
CA ASN A 163 31.46 -24.95 -16.61
C ASN A 163 32.23 -24.58 -17.88
#